data_AF-A0A2G2XVS1-F1
#
_entry.id   AF-A0A2G2XVS1-F1
#
_cell.length_a   1.000
_cell.length_b   1.000
_cell.length_c   1.000
_cell.angle_alpha   90.00
_cell.angle_beta   90.00
_cell.angle_gamma   90.00
#
_symmetry.space_group_name_H-M   'P 1'
#
loop_
_entity.id
_entity.type
_entity.pdbx_description
1 polymer ?
#
loop_
_entity_poly.entity_id
_entity_poly.type
_entity_poly.pdbx_seq_one_letter_code
_entity_poly.pdbx_strand_id
1 'polypeptide(L)'
;MGKPDKIIYKSAMEMAAVDASDCIAVGDSLHHDIKGANAAEIASAFITGGIQATELGLTKFGEVADDDSVHALASKNNAYPTYVLPSFTW
;
A
#
# COMPACT_ATOMS: atom_id res chain seq x y z
N MET A 1 -0.44 4.85 18.41
CA MET A 1 0.68 4.02 17.91
C MET A 1 0.13 3.08 16.86
N GLY A 2 0.46 3.28 15.60
CA GLY A 2 -0.09 2.54 14.46
C GLY A 2 0.38 3.15 13.16
N LYS A 3 -0.07 2.60 12.03
CA LYS A 3 0.23 3.15 10.69
C LYS A 3 -0.17 4.64 10.61
N PRO A 4 0.62 5.51 9.96
CA PRO A 4 1.80 5.22 9.14
C PRO A 4 3.14 5.18 9.91
N ASP A 5 3.15 5.13 11.24
CA ASP A 5 4.40 5.10 12.01
C ASP A 5 5.20 3.82 11.73
N LYS A 6 6.50 3.95 11.42
CA LYS A 6 7.41 2.84 11.14
C LYS A 6 7.53 1.84 12.29
N ILE A 7 7.19 2.23 13.53
CA ILE A 7 7.31 1.35 14.69
C ILE A 7 6.53 0.04 14.53
N ILE A 8 5.34 0.09 13.92
CA ILE A 8 4.52 -1.13 13.76
C ILE A 8 5.13 -2.11 12.75
N TYR A 9 5.74 -1.59 11.70
CA TYR A 9 6.43 -2.40 10.69
C TYR A 9 7.70 -3.02 11.25
N LYS A 10 8.48 -2.26 12.01
CA LYS A 10 9.68 -2.77 12.70
C LYS A 10 9.33 -3.89 13.68
N SER A 11 8.33 -3.68 14.52
CA SER A 11 7.88 -4.73 15.45
C SER A 11 7.39 -5.98 14.72
N ALA A 12 6.68 -5.84 13.59
CA ALA A 12 6.25 -6.99 12.79
C ALA A 12 7.43 -7.77 12.20
N MET A 13 8.43 -7.07 11.64
CA MET A 13 9.66 -7.68 11.12
C MET A 13 10.46 -8.40 12.22
N GLU A 14 10.63 -7.75 13.37
CA GLU A 14 11.31 -8.34 14.54
C GLU A 14 10.59 -9.61 15.02
N MET A 15 9.26 -9.61 15.09
CA MET A 15 8.47 -10.78 15.48
C MET A 15 8.59 -11.93 14.49
N ALA A 16 8.67 -11.63 13.19
CA ALA A 16 8.80 -12.62 12.13
C ALA A 16 10.25 -13.08 11.90
N ALA A 17 11.23 -12.41 12.55
CA ALA A 17 12.66 -12.66 12.38
C ALA A 17 13.12 -12.58 10.91
N VAL A 18 12.67 -11.54 10.20
CA VAL A 18 12.95 -11.29 8.78
C VAL A 18 13.45 -9.87 8.56
N ASP A 19 14.17 -9.67 7.46
CA ASP A 19 14.66 -8.36 7.03
C ASP A 19 13.63 -7.63 6.14
N ALA A 20 13.83 -6.33 5.95
CA ALA A 20 12.98 -5.48 5.11
C ALA A 20 12.86 -6.01 3.66
N SER A 21 13.92 -6.62 3.13
CA SER A 21 13.95 -7.21 1.79
C SER A 21 13.05 -8.43 1.64
N ASP A 22 12.70 -9.08 2.74
CA ASP A 22 11.83 -10.26 2.78
C ASP A 22 10.37 -9.89 3.10
N CYS A 23 10.07 -8.59 3.17
CA CYS A 23 8.79 -8.07 3.61
C CYS A 23 8.06 -7.30 2.50
N ILE A 24 6.75 -7.48 2.46
CA ILE A 24 5.83 -6.64 1.67
C ILE A 24 4.63 -6.24 2.52
N ALA A 25 4.31 -4.94 2.53
CA ALA A 25 3.07 -4.44 3.09
C ALA A 25 1.96 -4.46 2.04
N VAL A 26 0.85 -5.13 2.32
CA VAL A 26 -0.33 -5.15 1.46
C VAL A 26 -1.42 -4.30 2.11
N GLY A 27 -1.98 -3.34 1.37
CA GLY A 27 -3.04 -2.48 1.90
C GLY A 27 -3.67 -1.57 0.86
N ASP A 28 -4.80 -0.97 1.22
CA ASP A 28 -5.67 -0.18 0.36
C ASP A 28 -5.67 1.32 0.70
N SER A 29 -4.80 1.73 1.64
CA SER A 29 -4.67 3.13 2.06
C SER A 29 -3.27 3.65 1.76
N LEU A 30 -3.16 4.57 0.80
CA LEU A 30 -1.90 5.30 0.57
C LEU A 30 -1.44 6.05 1.82
N HIS A 31 -2.37 6.61 2.60
CA HIS A 31 -2.04 7.42 3.78
C HIS A 31 -1.47 6.60 4.94
N HIS A 32 -1.89 5.35 5.10
CA HIS A 32 -1.51 4.49 6.23
C HIS A 32 -0.57 3.37 5.81
N ASP A 33 -0.96 2.57 4.83
CA ASP A 33 -0.26 1.35 4.42
C ASP A 33 0.98 1.69 3.62
N ILE A 34 0.80 2.35 2.48
CA ILE A 34 1.89 2.61 1.55
C ILE A 34 2.87 3.63 2.14
N LYS A 35 2.36 4.69 2.77
CA LYS A 35 3.22 5.67 3.45
C LYS A 35 4.00 5.05 4.60
N GLY A 36 3.39 4.14 5.36
CA GLY A 36 4.07 3.43 6.42
C GLY A 36 5.15 2.48 5.89
N ALA A 37 4.84 1.75 4.82
CA ALA A 37 5.78 0.88 4.14
C ALA A 37 6.99 1.65 3.57
N ASN A 38 6.74 2.79 2.91
CA ASN A 38 7.81 3.68 2.43
C ASN A 38 8.69 4.19 3.58
N ALA A 39 8.08 4.60 4.70
CA ALA A 39 8.82 5.06 5.88
C ALA A 39 9.60 3.95 6.62
N ALA A 40 9.17 2.70 6.46
CA ALA A 40 9.83 1.51 6.97
C ALA A 40 10.82 0.89 5.96
N GLU A 41 10.94 1.46 4.76
CA GLU A 41 11.82 0.99 3.68
C GLU A 41 11.55 -0.47 3.26
N ILE A 42 10.28 -0.86 3.25
CA ILE A 42 9.81 -2.18 2.78
C ILE A 42 9.02 -2.06 1.48
N ALA A 43 8.94 -3.15 0.72
CA ALA A 43 8.09 -3.21 -0.47
C ALA A 43 6.61 -3.02 -0.08
N SER A 44 5.81 -2.52 -1.02
CA SER A 44 4.37 -2.37 -0.79
C SER A 44 3.52 -2.70 -2.01
N ALA A 45 2.37 -3.31 -1.75
CA ALA A 45 1.33 -3.61 -2.70
C ALA A 45 0.09 -2.79 -2.37
N PHE A 46 -0.26 -1.85 -3.25
CA PHE A 46 -1.45 -1.03 -3.15
C PHE A 46 -2.65 -1.72 -3.80
N ILE A 47 -3.68 -1.96 -2.99
CA ILE A 47 -4.93 -2.58 -3.44
C ILE A 47 -5.95 -1.48 -3.78
N THR A 48 -6.19 -1.28 -5.08
CA THR A 48 -7.01 -0.15 -5.56
C THR A 48 -8.49 -0.32 -5.29
N GLY A 49 -8.97 -1.57 -5.19
CA GLY A 49 -10.38 -1.90 -4.94
C GLY A 49 -10.88 -1.68 -3.50
N GLY A 50 -10.06 -1.13 -2.60
CA GLY A 50 -10.44 -0.86 -1.21
C GLY A 50 -10.92 0.59 -0.96
N ILE A 51 -10.51 1.20 0.15
CA ILE A 51 -10.96 2.54 0.61
C ILE A 51 -10.78 3.63 -0.46
N GLN A 52 -9.80 3.50 -1.35
CA GLN A 52 -9.49 4.48 -2.38
C GLN A 52 -10.17 4.22 -3.73
N ALA A 53 -11.00 3.17 -3.85
CA ALA A 53 -11.71 2.81 -5.07
C ALA A 53 -12.53 3.98 -5.65
N THR A 54 -13.25 4.72 -4.80
CA THR A 54 -14.07 5.87 -5.23
C THR A 54 -13.23 7.00 -5.83
N GLU A 55 -12.04 7.28 -5.26
CA GLU A 55 -11.15 8.33 -5.77
C GLU A 55 -10.50 7.92 -7.10
N LEU A 56 -10.36 6.61 -7.33
CA LEU A 56 -9.89 6.03 -8.59
C LEU A 56 -11.03 5.77 -9.60
N GLY A 57 -12.28 6.12 -9.27
CA GLY A 57 -13.43 5.92 -10.15
C GLY A 57 -13.86 4.46 -10.36
N LEU A 58 -13.42 3.55 -9.49
CA LEU A 58 -13.72 2.12 -9.57
C LEU A 58 -15.10 1.81 -9.01
N THR A 59 -15.84 0.96 -9.72
CA THR A 59 -17.23 0.60 -9.38
C THR A 59 -17.42 -0.90 -9.20
N LYS A 60 -16.47 -1.71 -9.67
CA LYS A 60 -16.55 -3.18 -9.62
C LYS A 60 -15.36 -3.78 -8.89
N PHE A 61 -15.60 -4.90 -8.22
CA PHE A 61 -14.53 -5.71 -7.65
C PHE A 61 -13.60 -6.22 -8.75
N GLY A 62 -12.29 -6.10 -8.54
CA GLY A 62 -11.28 -6.54 -9.52
C GLY A 62 -11.09 -5.59 -10.71
N GLU A 63 -11.77 -4.44 -10.73
CA GLU A 63 -11.57 -3.42 -11.76
C GLU A 63 -10.16 -2.84 -11.68
N VAL A 64 -9.47 -2.82 -12.83
CA VAL A 64 -8.11 -2.30 -12.94
C VAL A 64 -8.17 -0.78 -13.00
N ALA A 65 -7.45 -0.12 -12.11
CA ALA A 65 -7.33 1.33 -12.12
C ALA A 65 -6.49 1.81 -13.30
N ASP A 66 -6.82 2.99 -13.80
CA ASP A 66 -6.00 3.71 -14.76
C ASP A 66 -4.66 4.13 -14.14
N ASP A 67 -3.56 3.88 -14.85
CA ASP A 67 -2.20 4.09 -14.35
C ASP A 67 -1.92 5.57 -14.02
N ASP A 68 -2.38 6.50 -14.87
CA ASP A 68 -2.19 7.93 -14.65
C ASP A 68 -2.92 8.40 -13.39
N SER A 69 -4.12 7.86 -13.16
CA SER A 69 -4.92 8.11 -11.96
C SER A 69 -4.23 7.59 -10.69
N VAL A 70 -3.62 6.39 -10.74
CA VAL A 70 -2.85 5.83 -9.63
C VAL A 70 -1.59 6.67 -9.36
N HIS A 71 -0.86 7.06 -10.41
CA HIS A 71 0.33 7.91 -10.27
C HIS A 71 0.00 9.29 -9.70
N ALA A 72 -1.09 9.91 -10.15
CA ALA A 72 -1.57 11.18 -9.62
C ALA A 72 -1.92 11.05 -8.14
N LEU A 73 -2.61 9.97 -7.75
CA LEU A 73 -3.00 9.73 -6.37
C LEU A 73 -1.80 9.45 -5.45
N ALA A 74 -0.85 8.63 -5.91
CA ALA A 74 0.41 8.36 -5.21
C ALA A 74 1.20 9.66 -4.96
N SER A 75 1.34 10.48 -6.01
CA SER A 75 2.03 11.77 -5.94
C SER A 75 1.34 12.75 -4.98
N LYS A 76 0.01 12.84 -5.04
CA LYS A 76 -0.79 13.67 -4.13
C LYS A 76 -0.60 13.29 -2.66
N ASN A 77 -0.43 12.00 -2.36
CA ASN A 77 -0.26 11.50 -0.99
C ASN A 77 1.20 11.44 -0.52
N ASN A 78 2.16 11.64 -1.44
CA ASN A 78 3.58 11.38 -1.24
C ASN A 78 3.79 9.97 -0.65
N ALA A 79 3.19 8.98 -1.30
CA ALA A 79 3.24 7.57 -0.96
C ALA A 79 3.29 6.77 -2.27
N TYR A 80 4.34 5.96 -2.43
CA TYR A 80 4.73 5.35 -3.69
C TYR A 80 4.72 3.82 -3.54
N PRO A 81 3.69 3.14 -4.07
CA PRO A 81 3.63 1.69 -3.98
C PRO A 81 4.66 1.03 -4.91
N THR A 82 5.16 -0.14 -4.51
CA THR A 82 6.03 -0.97 -5.37
C THR A 82 5.22 -1.71 -6.42
N TYR A 83 4.04 -2.19 -6.02
CA TYR A 83 3.09 -2.91 -6.85
C TYR A 83 1.69 -2.33 -6.69
N VAL A 84 0.88 -2.42 -7.73
CA VAL A 84 -0.52 -2.00 -7.73
C VAL A 84 -1.35 -3.18 -8.18
N LEU A 85 -2.38 -3.53 -7.42
CA LEU A 85 -3.27 -4.64 -7.73
C LEU A 85 -4.73 -4.22 -7.55
N PRO A 86 -5.66 -4.72 -8.39
CA PRO A 86 -7.07 -4.43 -8.23
C PRO A 86 -7.69 -5.10 -6.99
N SER A 87 -7.20 -6.29 -6.64
CA SER A 87 -7.64 -7.08 -5.48
C SER A 87 -6.52 -8.00 -5.01
N PHE A 88 -6.58 -8.42 -3.74
CA PHE A 88 -5.69 -9.44 -3.19
C PHE A 88 -6.43 -10.78 -3.12
N THR A 89 -6.24 -11.63 -4.14
CA THR A 89 -6.97 -12.89 -4.33
C THR A 89 -6.02 -14.02 -4.74
N TRP A 90 -6.44 -15.26 -4.49
CA TRP A 90 -5.77 -16.49 -4.95
C TRP A 90 -6.15 -16.85 -6.39
#